data_AF-A0A945YWW2-F1
#
_entry.id   AF-A0A945YWW2-F1
#
_cell.length_a   1.000
_cell.length_b   1.000
_cell.length_c   1.000
_cell.angle_alpha   90.00
_cell.angle_beta   90.00
_cell.angle_gamma   90.00
#
_symmetry.space_group_name_H-M   'P 1'
#
loop_
_entity.id
_entity.type
_entity.pdbx_description
1 polymer ?
#
loop_
_entity_poly.entity_id
_entity_poly.type
_entity_poly.pdbx_seq_one_letter_code
_entity_poly.pdbx_strand_id
1 'polypeptide(L)'
;MSKDKDQIARAEEILKKYRIGEISSKLLNESFRYSSTDTISFDSRIEKEYLEGLASGILINYQDHELVVATTKFKSSSAPDDDSSYADGLIYFDGVLVLKVGVSKEYDEYGSTIDFRIYGFSIKSMKAGDWLGLLTTCFEILEEDVKRRDELDKAERDRQQASDIDLGDY
;
A
#
# COMPACT_ATOMS: atom_id res chain seq x y z
N MET A 1 -13.13 -21.91 -25.07
CA MET A 1 -12.70 -21.16 -23.86
C MET A 1 -12.13 -19.84 -24.34
N SER A 2 -12.64 -18.71 -23.87
CA SER A 2 -12.46 -17.40 -24.53
C SER A 2 -11.13 -16.75 -24.16
N LYS A 3 -10.54 -16.08 -25.16
CA LYS A 3 -9.30 -15.29 -25.13
C LYS A 3 -9.15 -14.37 -23.90
N ASP A 4 -10.26 -13.94 -23.31
CA ASP A 4 -10.30 -13.09 -22.13
C ASP A 4 -9.86 -13.82 -20.86
N LYS A 5 -10.16 -15.12 -20.72
CA LYS A 5 -9.73 -15.92 -19.56
C LYS A 5 -8.21 -16.06 -19.50
N ASP A 6 -7.57 -16.27 -20.65
CA ASP A 6 -6.11 -16.39 -20.75
C ASP A 6 -5.41 -15.04 -20.47
N GLN A 7 -6.02 -13.93 -20.92
CA GLN A 7 -5.52 -12.58 -20.63
C GLN A 7 -5.63 -12.24 -19.15
N ILE A 8 -6.72 -12.62 -18.49
CA ILE A 8 -6.92 -12.44 -17.05
C ILE A 8 -5.90 -13.28 -16.27
N ALA A 9 -5.76 -14.56 -16.58
CA ALA A 9 -4.80 -15.43 -15.91
C ALA A 9 -3.35 -14.89 -16.02
N ARG A 10 -2.95 -14.44 -17.21
CA ARG A 10 -1.65 -13.82 -17.43
C ARG A 10 -1.48 -12.51 -16.65
N ALA A 11 -2.53 -11.71 -16.56
CA ALA A 11 -2.51 -10.48 -15.79
C ALA A 11 -2.31 -10.78 -14.29
N GLU A 12 -3.04 -11.75 -13.76
CA GLU A 12 -2.89 -12.22 -12.38
C GLU A 12 -1.47 -12.72 -12.10
N GLU A 13 -0.87 -13.49 -13.00
CA GLU A 13 0.51 -13.96 -12.85
C GLU A 13 1.52 -12.82 -12.78
N ILE A 14 1.36 -11.79 -13.62
CA ILE A 14 2.21 -10.59 -13.60
C ILE A 14 2.03 -9.86 -12.26
N LEU A 15 0.79 -9.62 -11.83
CA LEU A 15 0.50 -8.89 -10.59
C LEU A 15 1.01 -9.65 -9.35
N LYS A 16 0.93 -10.99 -9.36
CA LYS A 16 1.54 -11.85 -8.33
C LYS A 16 3.06 -11.76 -8.34
N LYS A 17 3.70 -11.82 -9.51
CA LYS A 17 5.17 -11.70 -9.66
C LYS A 17 5.70 -10.41 -9.02
N TYR A 18 4.99 -9.30 -9.16
CA TYR A 18 5.37 -8.00 -8.59
C TYR A 18 4.77 -7.73 -7.20
N ARG A 19 4.16 -8.74 -6.55
CA ARG A 19 3.60 -8.64 -5.20
C ARG A 19 2.59 -7.51 -5.03
N ILE A 20 1.85 -7.15 -6.08
CA ILE A 20 1.01 -5.94 -6.10
C ILE A 20 -0.08 -5.97 -5.04
N GLY A 21 -0.70 -7.13 -4.79
CA GLY A 21 -1.70 -7.27 -3.73
C GLY A 21 -1.13 -7.00 -2.34
N GLU A 22 0.07 -7.53 -2.05
CA GLU A 22 0.76 -7.30 -0.78
C GLU A 22 1.14 -5.83 -0.59
N ILE A 23 1.80 -5.24 -1.60
CA ILE A 23 2.26 -3.85 -1.56
C ILE A 23 1.08 -2.90 -1.40
N SER A 24 0.03 -3.08 -2.21
CA SER A 24 -1.17 -2.25 -2.14
C SER A 24 -1.85 -2.37 -0.79
N SER A 25 -1.95 -3.58 -0.24
CA SER A 25 -2.52 -3.79 1.10
C SER A 25 -1.77 -3.03 2.18
N LYS A 26 -0.44 -3.13 2.19
CA LYS A 26 0.40 -2.44 3.18
C LYS A 26 0.32 -0.92 3.05
N LEU A 27 0.44 -0.42 1.82
CA LEU A 27 0.38 1.02 1.54
C LEU A 27 -0.99 1.62 1.89
N LEU A 28 -2.08 0.86 1.73
CA LEU A 28 -3.43 1.35 2.04
C LEU A 28 -3.80 1.20 3.53
N ASN A 29 -3.32 0.16 4.22
CA ASN A 29 -3.66 -0.12 5.63
C ASN A 29 -2.68 0.47 6.65
N GLU A 30 -1.38 0.51 6.31
CA GLU A 30 -0.29 0.85 7.22
C GLU A 30 0.51 2.06 6.70
N SER A 31 -0.14 2.97 5.96
CA SER A 31 0.51 4.14 5.36
C SER A 31 1.35 4.95 6.37
N PHE A 32 0.86 5.09 7.60
CA PHE A 32 1.52 5.81 8.69
C PHE A 32 2.87 5.23 9.13
N ARG A 33 3.17 3.97 8.79
CA ARG A 33 4.45 3.33 9.17
C ARG A 33 5.61 3.81 8.29
N TYR A 34 5.30 4.29 7.11
CA TYR A 34 6.28 4.73 6.14
C TYR A 34 6.60 6.22 6.35
N SER A 35 7.84 6.59 6.08
CA SER A 35 8.31 7.97 6.18
C SER A 35 9.17 8.26 4.96
N SER A 36 9.33 9.53 4.62
CA SER A 36 10.23 9.93 3.54
C SER A 36 11.64 9.44 3.82
N THR A 37 12.30 8.92 2.78
CA THR A 37 13.74 8.63 2.75
C THR A 37 14.42 9.67 1.87
N ASP A 38 15.77 9.62 1.79
CA ASP A 38 16.54 10.53 0.93
C ASP A 38 16.15 10.41 -0.56
N THR A 39 15.62 9.26 -0.97
CA THR A 39 15.27 8.95 -2.36
C THR A 39 13.77 8.91 -2.62
N ILE A 40 12.94 8.84 -1.58
CA ILE A 40 11.49 8.70 -1.68
C ILE A 40 10.81 9.72 -0.78
N SER A 41 10.05 10.64 -1.37
CA SER A 41 9.20 11.55 -0.61
C SER A 41 7.83 10.93 -0.37
N PHE A 42 7.28 11.05 0.84
CA PHE A 42 5.98 10.55 1.24
C PHE A 42 5.04 11.69 1.64
N ASP A 43 3.84 11.74 1.04
CA ASP A 43 2.75 12.61 1.48
C ASP A 43 1.51 11.79 1.81
N SER A 44 1.04 11.92 3.05
CA SER A 44 -0.13 11.17 3.59
C SER A 44 -1.47 11.85 3.27
N ARG A 45 -1.43 13.10 2.80
CA ARG A 45 -2.62 13.90 2.45
C ARG A 45 -2.44 14.45 1.05
N ILE A 46 -3.08 13.79 0.09
CA ILE A 46 -2.82 14.06 -1.31
C ILE A 46 -4.02 14.80 -1.89
N GLU A 47 -3.75 15.99 -2.42
CA GLU A 47 -4.67 16.73 -3.29
C GLU A 47 -4.05 16.78 -4.69
N LYS A 48 -4.71 16.16 -5.67
CA LYS A 48 -4.23 16.08 -7.05
C LYS A 48 -5.39 16.32 -8.00
N GLU A 49 -5.11 16.92 -9.16
CA GLU A 49 -6.13 17.25 -10.17
C GLU A 49 -6.91 16.04 -10.70
N TYR A 50 -6.29 14.86 -10.70
CA TYR A 50 -6.90 13.60 -11.15
C TYR A 50 -7.56 12.79 -10.01
N LEU A 51 -7.50 13.30 -8.77
CA LEU A 51 -8.23 12.76 -7.62
C LEU A 51 -9.39 13.70 -7.30
N GLU A 52 -10.60 13.17 -7.13
CA GLU A 52 -11.76 14.00 -6.73
C GLU A 52 -11.62 14.42 -5.25
N GLY A 53 -10.91 15.52 -5.00
CA GLY A 53 -10.75 16.11 -3.66
C GLY A 53 -9.58 15.53 -2.84
N LEU A 54 -9.64 15.71 -1.51
CA LEU A 54 -8.63 15.19 -0.58
C LEU A 54 -8.74 13.67 -0.45
N ALA A 55 -7.67 12.98 -0.81
CA ALA A 55 -7.53 11.53 -0.61
C ALA A 55 -6.51 11.22 0.48
N SER A 56 -6.82 10.23 1.32
CA SER A 56 -5.83 9.62 2.21
C SER A 56 -5.02 8.64 1.38
N GLY A 57 -3.71 8.81 1.31
CA GLY A 57 -2.91 8.02 0.39
C GLY A 57 -1.42 8.23 0.58
N ILE A 58 -0.65 7.75 -0.39
CA ILE A 58 0.79 7.86 -0.44
C ILE A 58 1.19 8.39 -1.82
N LEU A 59 1.87 9.52 -1.84
CA LEU A 59 2.57 10.04 -3.00
C LEU A 59 4.02 9.57 -2.89
N ILE A 60 4.52 8.93 -3.93
CA ILE A 60 5.90 8.45 -4.07
C ILE A 60 6.49 9.20 -5.26
N ASN A 61 7.49 10.04 -5.01
CA ASN A 61 8.28 10.67 -6.07
C ASN A 61 9.66 10.01 -6.10
N TYR A 62 10.03 9.43 -7.25
CA TYR A 62 11.32 8.74 -7.42
C TYR A 62 11.81 8.85 -8.87
N GLN A 63 13.05 9.33 -9.06
CA GLN A 63 13.69 9.44 -10.38
C GLN A 63 12.81 10.14 -11.44
N ASP A 64 12.29 11.33 -11.12
CA ASP A 64 11.40 12.12 -11.99
C ASP A 64 10.04 11.47 -12.31
N HIS A 65 9.73 10.33 -11.70
CA HIS A 65 8.43 9.68 -11.80
C HIS A 65 7.58 9.90 -10.55
N GLU A 66 6.29 10.04 -10.78
CA GLU A 66 5.27 10.17 -9.75
C GLU A 66 4.43 8.89 -9.69
N LEU A 67 4.33 8.30 -8.51
CA LEU A 67 3.43 7.20 -8.23
C LEU A 67 2.52 7.56 -7.05
N VAL A 68 1.21 7.49 -7.25
CA VAL A 68 0.23 7.81 -6.20
C VAL A 68 -0.62 6.59 -5.89
N VAL A 69 -0.62 6.18 -4.62
CA VAL A 69 -1.47 5.12 -4.08
C VAL A 69 -2.46 5.76 -3.12
N ALA A 70 -3.70 5.99 -3.57
CA ALA A 70 -4.69 6.78 -2.84
C ALA A 70 -5.97 5.99 -2.53
N THR A 71 -6.56 6.21 -1.36
CA THR A 71 -7.93 5.79 -1.03
C THR A 71 -8.90 6.94 -1.33
N THR A 72 -9.90 6.70 -2.17
CA THR A 72 -10.75 7.79 -2.68
C THR A 72 -12.12 7.90 -2.03
N LYS A 73 -12.69 6.82 -1.49
CA LYS A 73 -13.99 6.84 -0.81
C LYS A 73 -14.01 5.79 0.29
N PHE A 74 -14.48 6.12 1.48
CA PHE A 74 -14.98 5.14 2.46
C PHE A 74 -16.51 5.21 2.43
N LYS A 75 -17.17 4.17 1.92
CA LYS A 75 -18.60 3.99 2.16
C LYS A 75 -18.76 2.92 3.23
N SER A 76 -19.14 3.34 4.43
CA SER A 76 -19.68 2.44 5.44
C SER A 76 -21.15 2.23 5.12
N SER A 77 -21.52 0.98 4.82
CA SER A 77 -22.91 0.55 4.81
C SER A 77 -23.27 0.16 6.24
N SER A 78 -24.09 0.96 6.92
CA SER A 78 -24.63 0.63 8.25
C SER A 78 -25.95 -0.15 8.09
N ALA A 79 -25.92 -1.25 7.35
CA ALA A 79 -27.07 -2.14 7.28
C ALA A 79 -27.07 -3.03 8.53
N PRO A 80 -28.23 -3.29 9.18
CA PRO A 80 -28.30 -4.03 10.45
C PRO A 80 -27.67 -5.43 10.44
N ASP A 81 -27.49 -6.02 9.26
CA ASP A 81 -27.01 -7.40 9.06
C ASP A 81 -25.66 -7.46 8.31
N ASP A 82 -25.06 -6.32 7.94
CA ASP A 82 -23.81 -6.28 7.17
C ASP A 82 -23.09 -4.94 7.35
N ASP A 83 -22.16 -4.90 8.32
CA ASP A 83 -21.18 -3.81 8.45
C ASP A 83 -20.09 -4.03 7.40
N SER A 84 -20.40 -3.72 6.14
CA SER A 84 -19.42 -3.74 5.06
C SER A 84 -18.91 -2.32 4.78
N SER A 85 -17.59 -2.15 4.86
CA SER A 85 -16.92 -0.91 4.45
C SER A 85 -16.24 -1.12 3.11
N TYR A 86 -16.60 -0.29 2.12
CA TYR A 86 -15.98 -0.31 0.80
C TYR A 86 -15.06 0.89 0.64
N ALA A 87 -13.80 0.62 0.30
CA ALA A 87 -12.87 1.63 -0.15
C ALA A 87 -12.28 1.33 -1.53
N ASP A 88 -12.27 2.35 -2.38
CA ASP A 88 -11.57 2.29 -3.66
C ASP A 88 -10.14 2.82 -3.47
N GLY A 89 -9.18 1.91 -3.54
CA GLY A 89 -7.76 2.22 -3.71
C GLY A 89 -7.46 2.46 -5.19
N LEU A 90 -6.77 3.54 -5.51
CA LEU A 90 -6.34 3.90 -6.86
C LEU A 90 -4.83 4.03 -6.89
N ILE A 91 -4.20 3.47 -7.93
CA ILE A 91 -2.79 3.66 -8.22
C ILE A 91 -2.67 4.43 -9.52
N TYR A 92 -2.04 5.60 -9.44
CA TYR A 92 -1.67 6.43 -10.59
C TYR A 92 -0.16 6.42 -10.78
N PHE A 93 0.28 6.44 -12.03
CA PHE A 93 1.67 6.60 -12.42
C PHE A 93 1.76 7.72 -13.44
N ASP A 94 2.55 8.76 -13.15
CA ASP A 94 2.68 9.99 -13.95
C ASP A 94 1.31 10.55 -14.38
N GLY A 95 0.38 10.65 -13.42
CA GLY A 95 -0.99 11.14 -13.65
C GLY A 95 -1.94 10.16 -14.36
N VAL A 96 -1.48 8.97 -14.77
CA VAL A 96 -2.31 7.96 -15.44
C VAL A 96 -2.79 6.92 -14.44
N LEU A 97 -4.11 6.68 -14.36
CA LEU A 97 -4.67 5.59 -13.55
C LEU A 97 -4.22 4.23 -14.13
N VAL A 98 -3.33 3.56 -13.42
CA VAL A 98 -2.77 2.26 -13.85
C VAL A 98 -3.46 1.07 -13.18
N LEU A 99 -4.01 1.26 -11.97
CA LEU A 99 -4.70 0.20 -11.23
C LEU A 99 -5.82 0.80 -10.35
N LYS A 100 -6.96 0.11 -10.29
CA LYS A 100 -7.93 0.28 -9.19
C LYS A 100 -8.05 -1.02 -8.45
N VAL A 101 -8.03 -0.87 -7.14
CA VAL A 101 -8.08 -1.90 -6.13
C VAL A 101 -9.33 -1.65 -5.33
N GLY A 102 -10.32 -2.53 -5.44
CA GLY A 102 -11.43 -2.53 -4.50
C GLY A 102 -10.96 -3.15 -3.20
N VAL A 103 -11.21 -2.47 -2.09
CA VAL A 103 -10.95 -2.95 -0.73
C VAL A 103 -12.31 -3.09 -0.06
N SER A 104 -12.74 -4.31 0.25
CA SER A 104 -13.90 -4.53 1.11
C SER A 104 -13.44 -5.04 2.45
N LYS A 105 -13.88 -4.39 3.53
CA LYS A 105 -13.72 -4.87 4.89
C LYS A 105 -15.07 -5.38 5.38
N GLU A 106 -15.19 -6.69 5.51
CA GLU A 106 -16.34 -7.36 6.11
C GLU A 106 -16.02 -7.64 7.57
N TYR A 107 -16.86 -7.20 8.51
CA TYR A 107 -16.74 -7.55 9.92
C TYR A 107 -17.58 -8.80 10.20
N ASP A 108 -16.94 -9.89 10.60
CA ASP A 108 -17.60 -11.11 11.09
C ASP A 108 -17.37 -11.31 12.61
N GLU A 109 -18.02 -12.30 13.21
CA GLU A 109 -17.88 -12.61 14.65
C GLU A 109 -16.43 -12.97 15.07
N TYR A 110 -15.52 -13.19 14.11
CA TYR A 110 -14.16 -13.69 14.32
C TYR A 110 -13.06 -12.73 13.84
N GLY A 111 -13.40 -11.61 13.21
CA GLY A 111 -12.44 -10.63 12.71
C GLY A 111 -12.95 -9.79 11.54
N SER A 112 -12.01 -9.18 10.82
CA SER A 112 -12.33 -8.43 9.61
C SER A 112 -11.56 -8.99 8.41
N THR A 113 -12.27 -9.33 7.33
CA THR A 113 -11.66 -9.81 6.09
C THR A 113 -11.49 -8.64 5.12
N ILE A 114 -10.26 -8.44 4.60
CA ILE A 114 -9.97 -7.43 3.59
C ILE A 114 -9.81 -8.11 2.22
N ASP A 115 -10.76 -7.87 1.34
CA ASP A 115 -10.79 -8.45 0.00
C ASP A 115 -10.29 -7.43 -1.04
N PHE A 116 -9.26 -7.81 -1.80
CA PHE A 116 -8.66 -6.97 -2.84
C PHE A 116 -9.12 -7.40 -4.22
N ARG A 117 -9.87 -6.53 -4.92
CA ARG A 117 -10.35 -6.80 -6.30
C ARG A 117 -9.66 -5.89 -7.30
N ILE A 118 -9.04 -6.50 -8.32
CA ILE A 118 -8.35 -5.77 -9.38
C ILE A 118 -9.28 -5.63 -10.58
N TYR A 119 -9.59 -4.38 -10.96
CA TYR A 119 -10.50 -4.12 -12.07
C TYR A 119 -9.78 -4.18 -13.43
N GLY A 120 -10.41 -4.83 -14.41
CA GLY A 120 -9.81 -5.15 -15.71
C GLY A 120 -9.50 -3.97 -16.65
N PHE A 121 -9.85 -2.72 -16.31
CA PHE A 121 -9.41 -1.57 -17.13
C PHE A 121 -7.87 -1.44 -17.12
N SER A 122 -7.22 -1.99 -16.09
CA SER A 122 -5.77 -2.13 -15.92
C SER A 122 -5.10 -2.99 -17.01
N ILE A 123 -5.86 -3.83 -17.73
CA ILE A 123 -5.33 -4.75 -18.75
C ILE A 123 -4.79 -3.97 -19.97
N LYS A 124 -5.32 -2.77 -20.25
CA LYS A 124 -4.79 -1.90 -21.32
C LYS A 124 -3.46 -1.24 -20.97
N SER A 125 -3.18 -1.02 -19.68
CA SER A 125 -1.97 -0.34 -19.16
C SER A 125 -0.84 -1.29 -18.74
N MET A 126 -1.05 -2.61 -18.70
CA MET A 126 -0.01 -3.61 -18.35
C MET A 126 1.21 -3.64 -19.29
N LYS A 127 1.20 -2.88 -20.40
CA LYS A 127 2.37 -2.70 -21.25
C LYS A 127 3.46 -1.82 -20.63
N ALA A 128 3.16 -1.06 -19.58
CA ALA A 128 4.17 -0.35 -18.81
C ALA A 128 4.58 -1.23 -17.62
N GLY A 129 5.61 -2.06 -17.79
CA GLY A 129 6.25 -2.77 -16.67
C GLY A 129 6.97 -1.82 -15.71
N ASP A 130 7.17 -0.57 -16.12
CA ASP A 130 7.98 0.43 -15.43
C ASP A 130 7.36 0.82 -14.08
N TRP A 131 6.04 1.04 -14.02
CA TRP A 131 5.38 1.37 -12.74
C TRP A 131 5.34 0.18 -11.78
N LEU A 132 5.25 -1.06 -12.30
CA LEU A 132 5.27 -2.27 -11.48
C LEU A 132 6.64 -2.43 -10.82
N GLY A 133 7.71 -2.31 -11.62
CA GLY A 133 9.09 -2.37 -11.12
C GLY A 133 9.37 -1.24 -10.13
N LEU A 134 8.99 -0.01 -10.47
CA LEU A 134 9.16 1.15 -9.61
C LEU A 134 8.46 0.98 -8.26
N LEU A 135 7.18 0.56 -8.27
CA LEU A 135 6.41 0.33 -7.05
C LEU A 135 7.07 -0.73 -6.17
N THR A 136 7.52 -1.84 -6.75
CA THR A 136 8.22 -2.90 -6.01
C THR A 136 9.53 -2.37 -5.40
N THR A 137 10.37 -1.70 -6.18
CA THR A 137 11.64 -1.16 -5.69
C THR A 137 11.45 -0.12 -4.59
N CYS A 138 10.51 0.82 -4.76
CA CYS A 138 10.24 1.84 -3.75
C CYS A 138 9.73 1.20 -2.46
N PHE A 139 8.86 0.19 -2.57
CA PHE A 139 8.33 -0.51 -1.40
C PHE A 139 9.41 -1.30 -0.65
N GLU A 140 10.34 -1.95 -1.37
CA GLU A 140 11.47 -2.66 -0.75
C GLU A 140 12.36 -1.71 0.06
N ILE A 141 12.71 -0.54 -0.50
CA ILE A 141 13.48 0.50 0.21
C ILE A 141 12.75 0.93 1.49
N LEU A 142 11.43 1.12 1.42
CA LEU A 142 10.63 1.55 2.57
C LEU A 142 10.55 0.47 3.66
N GLU A 143 10.37 -0.80 3.28
CA GLU A 143 10.34 -1.91 4.23
C GLU A 143 11.70 -2.12 4.92
N GLU A 144 12.80 -1.94 4.20
CA GLU A 144 14.15 -1.97 4.78
C GLU A 144 14.35 -0.84 5.80
N ASP A 145 13.90 0.37 5.48
CA ASP A 145 13.99 1.50 6.40
C ASP A 145 13.14 1.30 7.67
N VAL A 146 11.93 0.75 7.54
CA VAL A 146 11.09 0.40 8.70
C VAL A 146 11.78 -0.65 9.58
N LYS A 147 12.33 -1.72 9.00
CA LYS A 147 13.07 -2.74 9.75
C LYS A 147 14.26 -2.14 10.49
N ARG A 148 15.03 -1.29 9.81
CA ARG A 148 16.19 -0.60 10.41
C ARG A 148 15.77 0.26 11.60
N ARG A 149 14.65 0.98 11.50
CA ARG A 149 14.11 1.78 12.62
C ARG A 149 13.67 0.90 13.79
N ASP A 150 12.94 -0.18 13.51
CA ASP A 150 12.50 -1.12 14.54
C ASP A 150 13.69 -1.77 15.28
N GLU A 151 14.78 -2.10 14.57
CA GLU A 151 16.01 -2.64 15.16
C GLU A 151 16.74 -1.62 16.05
N LEU A 152 16.82 -0.36 15.61
CA LEU A 152 17.43 0.72 16.40
C LEU A 152 16.62 1.00 17.67
N ASP A 153 15.30 1.08 17.56
CA ASP A 153 14.40 1.28 18.70
C ASP A 153 14.52 0.13 19.70
N LYS A 154 14.65 -1.11 19.22
CA LYS A 154 14.88 -2.27 20.07
C LYS A 154 16.23 -2.19 20.77
N ALA A 155 17.31 -1.89 20.04
CA ALA A 155 18.65 -1.78 20.61
C ALA A 155 18.73 -0.67 21.68
N GLU A 156 18.01 0.44 21.48
CA GLU A 156 17.94 1.52 22.45
C GLU A 156 17.14 1.13 23.70
N ARG A 157 16.01 0.42 23.55
CA ARG A 157 15.28 -0.15 24.69
C ARG A 157 16.12 -1.15 25.47
N ASP A 158 16.85 -2.01 24.79
CA ASP A 158 17.75 -3.00 25.42
C ASP A 158 18.89 -2.29 26.18
N ARG A 159 19.44 -1.19 25.63
CA ARG A 159 20.43 -0.34 26.33
C ARG A 159 19.87 0.33 27.58
N GLN A 160 18.67 0.90 27.50
CA GLN A 160 18.03 1.55 28.63
C GLN A 160 17.71 0.55 29.75
N GLN A 161 17.22 -0.64 29.39
CA GLN A 161 17.04 -1.73 30.36
C GLN A 161 18.36 -2.17 30.98
N ALA A 162 19.45 -2.23 30.22
CA ALA A 162 20.77 -2.57 30.76
C ALA A 162 21.35 -1.47 31.66
N SER A 163 21.07 -0.19 31.40
CA SER A 163 21.48 0.92 32.27
C SER A 163 20.66 1.06 33.54
N ASP A 164 19.40 0.60 33.52
CA ASP A 164 18.51 0.58 34.69
C ASP A 164 18.69 -0.66 35.58
N ILE A 165 19.50 -1.64 35.14
CA ILE A 165 19.96 -2.73 36.01
C ILE A 165 21.12 -2.19 36.84
N ASP A 166 20.80 -1.77 38.07
CA ASP A 166 21.77 -1.53 39.14
C ASP A 166 22.51 -2.84 39.46
N LEU A 167 23.68 -3.03 38.85
CA LEU A 167 24.64 -4.05 39.26
C LEU A 167 25.35 -3.54 40.51
N GLY A 168 24.60 -3.49 41.62
CA GLY A 168 25.09 -2.99 42.89
C GLY A 168 26.48 -3.51 43.22
N ASP A 169 27.34 -2.61 43.69
CA ASP A 169 28.70 -2.89 44.14
C ASP A 169 28.67 -4.10 45.10
N TYR A 170 29.18 -5.24 44.64
CA TYR A 170 29.49 -6.41 45.46
C TYR A 170 30.75 -6.18 46.30
#